data_AF-A0AB34PDT4-F1
#
_entry.id   AF-A0AB34PDT4-F1
#
_cell.length_a   1.000
_cell.length_b   1.000
_cell.length_c   1.000
_cell.angle_alpha   90.00
_cell.angle_beta   90.00
_cell.angle_gamma   90.00
#
_symmetry.space_group_name_H-M   'P 1'
#
loop_
_entity.id
_entity.type
_entity.pdbx_description
1 polymer ?
#
loop_
_entity_poly.entity_id
_entity_poly.type
_entity_poly.pdbx_seq_one_letter_code
_entity_poly.pdbx_strand_id
1 'polypeptide(L)'
;RYIDFAAAHGFRGVLVEGWNPGWDGEWFGNGGSFDFTRPTPDFDLPALSKYAATKGVHLIGHHETGCAVDHYEDQIAEAMDLYARFGVDSVKTGYVCDDGQVERRNPAGGTPLREWHDGQWMARHHLHVVQEAAQRHIAVNAHEPIKDTGLRRTYPNWISREGARGMEYNAWGQPPNPPEHEVNLVFTRLLAGPMDYTPGIVSLKGRNGQAIPSTLARQLALYVALYSPIQMAADLPEHYLQHREAFRFIEDVAVDWDQTRALNGEVGDYVTIARKDRHSRDWFLGSITDEHGRLLQVPLGFLEPGVRYTAQIYRDGDDADYVSKPFAFVREERLVSSSDTLELRLAPGGGQAIRFVPLEAKR
;
A
#
# COMPACT_ATOMS: atom_id res chain seq x y z
N ARG A 1 -3.72 13.70 -16.60
CA ARG A 1 -3.85 12.24 -16.83
C ARG A 1 -4.07 11.46 -15.54
N TYR A 2 -3.07 11.28 -14.66
CA TYR A 2 -3.25 10.50 -13.42
C TYR A 2 -4.30 11.11 -12.48
N ILE A 3 -4.31 12.44 -12.35
CA ILE A 3 -5.37 13.17 -11.62
C ILE A 3 -6.76 12.87 -12.19
N ASP A 4 -6.91 12.84 -13.53
CA ASP A 4 -8.19 12.55 -14.17
C ASP A 4 -8.65 11.11 -13.92
N PHE A 5 -7.71 10.17 -14.00
CA PHE A 5 -7.96 8.77 -13.70
C PHE A 5 -8.39 8.59 -12.23
N ALA A 6 -7.65 9.19 -11.30
CA ALA A 6 -7.96 9.14 -9.88
C ALA A 6 -9.39 9.66 -9.61
N ALA A 7 -9.73 10.82 -10.18
CA ALA A 7 -11.06 11.42 -10.04
C ALA A 7 -12.18 10.57 -10.65
N ALA A 8 -11.93 9.96 -11.81
CA ALA A 8 -12.91 9.13 -12.51
C ALA A 8 -13.21 7.80 -11.77
N HIS A 9 -12.28 7.35 -10.93
CA HIS A 9 -12.32 6.03 -10.30
C HIS A 9 -12.29 6.10 -8.77
N GLY A 10 -12.55 7.27 -8.17
CA GLY A 10 -12.74 7.42 -6.73
C GLY A 10 -11.46 7.39 -5.88
N PHE A 11 -10.28 7.53 -6.49
CA PHE A 11 -9.04 7.61 -5.73
C PHE A 11 -8.83 9.01 -5.15
N ARG A 12 -8.45 9.04 -3.87
CA ARG A 12 -8.24 10.29 -3.12
C ARG A 12 -7.05 11.10 -3.62
N GLY A 13 -5.99 10.46 -4.10
CA GLY A 13 -4.74 11.17 -4.40
C GLY A 13 -3.82 10.48 -5.39
N VAL A 14 -2.82 11.24 -5.83
CA VAL A 14 -1.79 10.82 -6.79
C VAL A 14 -0.41 11.13 -6.21
N LEU A 15 0.38 10.09 -5.96
CA LEU A 15 1.80 10.20 -5.63
C LEU A 15 2.61 10.54 -6.89
N VAL A 16 3.56 11.45 -6.76
CA VAL A 16 4.53 11.75 -7.82
C VAL A 16 5.94 11.73 -7.23
N GLU A 17 6.74 10.77 -7.66
CA GLU A 17 8.18 10.71 -7.37
C GLU A 17 8.96 11.38 -8.51
N GLY A 18 10.18 11.87 -8.22
CA GLY A 18 10.99 12.57 -9.23
C GLY A 18 10.57 14.02 -9.52
N TRP A 19 9.71 14.61 -8.69
CA TRP A 19 9.16 15.96 -8.93
C TRP A 19 10.15 17.10 -8.63
N ASN A 20 11.21 16.82 -7.85
CA ASN A 20 12.13 17.80 -7.30
C ASN A 20 13.56 17.63 -7.85
N PRO A 21 14.45 18.63 -7.80
CA PRO A 21 15.86 18.45 -8.17
C PRO A 21 16.58 17.43 -7.28
N GLY A 22 17.57 16.73 -7.85
CA GLY A 22 18.46 15.79 -7.13
C GLY A 22 18.42 14.35 -7.66
N TRP A 23 17.45 14.03 -8.52
CA TRP A 23 17.30 12.69 -9.13
C TRP A 23 18.23 12.42 -10.32
N ASP A 24 18.84 13.46 -10.90
CA ASP A 24 19.72 13.31 -12.06
C ASP A 24 20.99 12.53 -11.67
N GLY A 25 21.28 11.45 -12.40
CA GLY A 25 22.43 10.58 -12.15
C GLY A 25 22.11 9.43 -11.19
N GLU A 26 23.01 9.17 -10.25
CA GLU A 26 22.86 8.11 -9.24
C GLU A 26 22.36 8.72 -7.93
N TRP A 27 21.07 8.46 -7.62
CA TRP A 27 20.39 8.99 -6.44
C TRP A 27 20.56 8.08 -5.21
N PHE A 28 20.87 6.79 -5.41
CA PHE A 28 21.03 5.81 -4.34
C PHE A 28 22.14 6.23 -3.37
N GLY A 29 21.81 6.40 -2.09
CA GLY A 29 22.78 6.77 -1.05
C GLY A 29 23.49 8.12 -1.28
N ASN A 30 22.94 8.98 -2.14
CA ASN A 30 23.59 10.22 -2.60
C ASN A 30 22.63 11.42 -2.59
N GLY A 31 21.88 11.57 -1.51
CA GLY A 31 20.79 12.56 -1.45
C GLY A 31 21.20 14.01 -1.16
N GLY A 32 22.49 14.34 -1.09
CA GLY A 32 22.96 15.70 -0.79
C GLY A 32 22.61 16.76 -1.85
N SER A 33 22.11 16.34 -3.02
CA SER A 33 21.64 17.21 -4.10
C SER A 33 20.12 17.43 -4.09
N PHE A 34 19.37 16.72 -3.25
CA PHE A 34 17.91 16.85 -3.22
C PHE A 34 17.49 18.22 -2.72
N ASP A 35 16.57 18.85 -3.44
CA ASP A 35 15.94 20.09 -3.00
C ASP A 35 14.47 19.79 -2.73
N PHE A 36 14.03 19.89 -1.48
CA PHE A 36 12.66 19.54 -1.10
C PHE A 36 11.70 20.74 -1.20
N THR A 37 12.20 21.91 -1.62
CA THR A 37 11.49 23.19 -1.55
C THR A 37 11.08 23.74 -2.92
N ARG A 38 11.55 23.15 -4.02
CA ARG A 38 11.16 23.55 -5.38
C ARG A 38 11.05 22.37 -6.33
N PRO A 39 10.18 22.48 -7.35
CA PRO A 39 10.05 21.46 -8.37
C PRO A 39 11.11 21.58 -9.47
N THR A 40 11.27 20.52 -10.27
CA THR A 40 11.95 20.58 -11.57
C THR A 40 11.18 21.47 -12.56
N PRO A 41 11.83 21.98 -13.63
CA PRO A 41 11.17 22.90 -14.58
C PRO A 41 9.95 22.33 -15.32
N ASP A 42 9.85 21.00 -15.41
CA ASP A 42 8.75 20.28 -16.06
C ASP A 42 7.61 19.89 -15.10
N PHE A 43 7.74 20.18 -13.80
CA PHE A 43 6.71 19.92 -12.79
C PHE A 43 6.10 21.23 -12.24
N ASP A 44 5.03 21.71 -12.87
CA ASP A 44 4.29 22.90 -12.40
C ASP A 44 3.39 22.56 -11.19
N LEU A 45 3.99 22.52 -10.00
CA LEU A 45 3.29 22.24 -8.75
C LEU A 45 2.07 23.16 -8.50
N PRO A 46 2.14 24.49 -8.67
CA PRO A 46 0.96 25.36 -8.55
C PRO A 46 -0.18 24.99 -9.50
N ALA A 47 0.11 24.75 -10.79
CA ALA A 47 -0.93 24.40 -11.75
C ALA A 47 -1.52 23.01 -11.48
N LEU A 48 -0.69 22.04 -11.13
CA LEU A 48 -1.12 20.67 -10.80
C LEU A 48 -1.96 20.62 -9.53
N SER A 49 -1.53 21.32 -8.47
CA SER A 49 -2.30 21.46 -7.23
C SER A 49 -3.68 22.06 -7.50
N LYS A 50 -3.74 23.17 -8.25
CA LYS A 50 -5.00 23.79 -8.65
C LYS A 50 -5.86 22.82 -9.47
N TYR A 51 -5.28 22.10 -10.43
CA TYR A 51 -6.01 21.15 -11.27
C TYR A 51 -6.58 19.99 -10.45
N ALA A 52 -5.77 19.39 -9.57
CA ALA A 52 -6.17 18.31 -8.68
C ALA A 52 -7.35 18.74 -7.78
N ALA A 53 -7.28 19.95 -7.21
CA ALA A 53 -8.38 20.52 -6.41
C ALA A 53 -9.69 20.64 -7.21
N THR A 54 -9.67 21.02 -8.50
CA THR A 54 -10.89 21.04 -9.33
C THR A 54 -11.52 19.67 -9.57
N LYS A 55 -10.75 18.60 -9.33
CA LYS A 55 -11.15 17.21 -9.51
C LYS A 55 -11.42 16.50 -8.18
N GLY A 56 -11.26 17.17 -7.04
CA GLY A 56 -11.38 16.55 -5.72
C GLY A 56 -10.27 15.52 -5.43
N VAL A 57 -9.12 15.65 -6.09
CA VAL A 57 -7.95 14.77 -5.92
C VAL A 57 -6.83 15.56 -5.24
N HIS A 58 -6.08 14.89 -4.38
CA HIS A 58 -4.91 15.45 -3.72
C HIS A 58 -3.62 15.00 -4.41
N LEU A 59 -2.64 15.89 -4.50
CA LEU A 59 -1.27 15.44 -4.74
C LEU A 59 -0.75 14.82 -3.44
N ILE A 60 -0.06 13.69 -3.54
CA ILE A 60 0.67 13.07 -2.43
C ILE A 60 2.15 13.41 -2.64
N GLY A 61 2.75 14.03 -1.62
CA GLY A 61 4.13 14.47 -1.66
C GLY A 61 5.12 13.30 -1.62
N HIS A 62 6.35 13.55 -2.04
CA HIS A 62 7.46 12.61 -1.95
C HIS A 62 8.76 13.30 -1.50
N HIS A 63 9.43 12.77 -0.48
CA HIS A 63 10.75 13.18 0.00
C HIS A 63 11.67 11.95 0.16
N GLU A 64 12.34 11.55 -0.92
CA GLU A 64 13.46 10.60 -0.86
C GLU A 64 14.72 11.32 -0.36
N THR A 65 15.42 10.76 0.63
CA THR A 65 16.59 11.42 1.21
C THR A 65 17.92 10.87 0.72
N GLY A 66 17.96 9.72 0.05
CA GLY A 66 19.20 8.99 -0.26
C GLY A 66 20.09 8.85 0.99
N CYS A 67 19.46 8.65 2.16
CA CYS A 67 20.08 8.66 3.49
C CYS A 67 20.85 9.92 3.93
N ALA A 68 20.80 11.04 3.21
CA ALA A 68 21.36 12.33 3.63
C ALA A 68 20.43 13.04 4.63
N VAL A 69 20.26 12.47 5.82
CA VAL A 69 19.15 12.87 6.73
C VAL A 69 19.29 14.27 7.29
N ASP A 70 20.50 14.73 7.62
CA ASP A 70 20.70 16.09 8.11
C ASP A 70 20.46 17.14 7.01
N HIS A 71 20.70 16.79 5.74
CA HIS A 71 20.38 17.64 4.58
C HIS A 71 18.87 17.78 4.39
N TYR A 72 18.11 16.73 4.70
CA TYR A 72 16.66 16.80 4.75
C TYR A 72 16.15 17.59 5.96
N GLU A 73 16.73 17.39 7.16
CA GLU A 73 16.35 18.15 8.36
C GLU A 73 16.54 19.66 8.19
N ASP A 74 17.60 20.10 7.49
CA ASP A 74 17.81 21.52 7.19
C ASP A 74 16.66 22.14 6.34
N GLN A 75 15.91 21.33 5.59
CA GLN A 75 14.87 21.78 4.66
C GLN A 75 13.44 21.42 5.08
N ILE A 76 13.25 20.55 6.08
CA ILE A 76 11.96 19.91 6.34
C ILE A 76 10.84 20.90 6.65
N ALA A 77 11.12 21.96 7.42
CA ALA A 77 10.11 22.96 7.76
C ALA A 77 9.59 23.67 6.51
N GLU A 78 10.50 24.13 5.64
CA GLU A 78 10.16 24.82 4.40
C GLU A 78 9.49 23.88 3.39
N ALA A 79 9.96 22.63 3.29
CA ALA A 79 9.37 21.61 2.43
C ALA A 79 7.93 21.28 2.85
N MET A 80 7.66 21.14 4.15
CA MET A 80 6.31 20.92 4.66
C MET A 80 5.43 22.18 4.50
N ASP A 81 5.99 23.39 4.63
CA ASP A 81 5.28 24.65 4.33
C ASP A 81 4.89 24.77 2.85
N LEU A 82 5.74 24.29 1.94
CA LEU A 82 5.44 24.19 0.51
C LEU A 82 4.23 23.28 0.28
N TYR A 83 4.25 22.07 0.86
CA TYR A 83 3.13 21.13 0.75
C TYR A 83 1.83 21.68 1.32
N ALA A 84 1.87 22.26 2.53
CA ALA A 84 0.69 22.87 3.14
C ALA A 84 0.10 24.00 2.26
N ARG A 85 0.97 24.84 1.67
CA ARG A 85 0.56 25.93 0.76
C ARG A 85 -0.19 25.42 -0.48
N PHE A 86 0.16 24.23 -0.98
CA PHE A 86 -0.42 23.62 -2.17
C PHE A 86 -1.42 22.49 -1.86
N GLY A 87 -1.90 22.40 -0.61
CA GLY A 87 -2.96 21.46 -0.23
C GLY A 87 -2.55 19.98 -0.24
N VAL A 88 -1.24 19.70 -0.19
CA VAL A 88 -0.73 18.34 0.02
C VAL A 88 -0.87 18.02 1.51
N ASP A 89 -1.56 16.91 1.80
CA ASP A 89 -1.89 16.49 3.17
C ASP A 89 -1.32 15.10 3.53
N SER A 90 -0.54 14.51 2.63
CA SER A 90 0.27 13.34 2.92
C SER A 90 1.58 13.35 2.13
N VAL A 91 2.61 12.73 2.70
CA VAL A 91 3.94 12.62 2.12
C VAL A 91 4.48 11.20 2.29
N LYS A 92 4.99 10.62 1.21
CA LYS A 92 5.87 9.46 1.26
C LYS A 92 7.30 9.95 1.50
N THR A 93 7.97 9.47 2.55
CA THR A 93 9.39 9.73 2.79
C THR A 93 10.19 8.47 2.50
N GLY A 94 11.42 8.55 2.01
CA GLY A 94 12.29 7.39 1.75
C GLY A 94 13.72 7.64 2.22
N TYR A 95 14.42 6.55 2.58
CA TYR A 95 15.75 6.60 3.20
C TYR A 95 16.66 5.54 2.58
N VAL A 96 16.82 5.60 1.26
CA VAL A 96 17.52 4.56 0.51
C VAL A 96 19.03 4.70 0.63
N CYS A 97 19.64 3.75 1.34
CA CYS A 97 21.05 3.43 1.33
C CYS A 97 21.25 2.02 1.89
N ASP A 98 22.45 1.47 1.73
CA ASP A 98 22.82 0.22 2.40
C ASP A 98 22.79 0.38 3.93
N ASP A 99 22.62 -0.76 4.61
CA ASP A 99 22.51 -0.80 6.06
C ASP A 99 23.77 -0.22 6.73
N GLY A 100 23.55 0.59 7.77
CA GLY A 100 24.62 1.33 8.44
C GLY A 100 25.26 2.44 7.59
N GLN A 101 24.66 2.87 6.47
CA GLN A 101 25.18 3.97 5.64
C GLN A 101 24.44 5.30 5.79
N VAL A 102 23.52 5.44 6.75
CA VAL A 102 22.82 6.71 7.00
C VAL A 102 23.83 7.82 7.26
N GLU A 103 23.76 8.92 6.51
CA GLU A 103 24.69 10.03 6.64
C GLU A 103 24.25 11.03 7.68
N ARG A 104 25.10 11.22 8.69
CA ARG A 104 24.96 12.23 9.73
C ARG A 104 26.13 13.22 9.66
N ARG A 105 25.84 14.51 9.70
CA ARG A 105 26.83 15.58 9.77
C ARG A 105 27.74 15.37 10.97
N ASN A 106 29.05 15.40 10.72
CA ASN A 106 30.04 15.32 11.77
C ASN A 106 30.15 16.67 12.49
N PRO A 107 29.84 16.77 13.80
CA PRO A 107 29.92 18.04 14.53
C PRO A 107 31.33 18.63 14.60
N ALA A 108 32.37 17.79 14.43
CA ALA A 108 33.77 18.24 14.37
C ALA A 108 34.19 18.74 12.98
N GLY A 109 33.30 18.68 11.99
CA GLY A 109 33.61 18.89 10.57
C GLY A 109 34.29 17.68 9.91
N GLY A 110 34.40 17.71 8.58
CA GLY A 110 35.00 16.63 7.80
C GLY A 110 34.01 15.57 7.31
N THR A 111 34.45 14.32 7.20
CA THR A 111 33.65 13.21 6.68
C THR A 111 32.39 12.99 7.52
N PRO A 112 31.21 12.83 6.89
CA PRO A 112 29.98 12.44 7.59
C PRO A 112 30.15 11.17 8.41
N LEU A 113 29.49 11.13 9.56
CA LEU A 113 29.34 9.93 10.37
C LEU A 113 28.30 9.01 9.72
N ARG A 114 28.39 7.71 10.06
CA ARG A 114 27.49 6.68 9.57
C ARG A 114 26.65 6.14 10.72
N GLU A 115 25.34 6.03 10.51
CA GLU A 115 24.36 5.55 11.48
C GLU A 115 23.54 4.38 10.89
N TRP A 116 22.89 3.61 11.75
CA TRP A 116 21.93 2.57 11.35
C TRP A 116 20.51 3.15 11.29
N HIS A 117 19.65 2.63 10.39
CA HIS A 117 18.25 3.04 10.26
C HIS A 117 17.43 2.85 11.55
N ASP A 118 17.80 1.89 12.39
CA ASP A 118 17.11 1.55 13.64
C ASP A 118 17.86 2.01 14.91
N GLY A 119 18.97 2.73 14.74
CA GLY A 119 19.71 3.35 15.83
C GLY A 119 18.93 4.47 16.52
N GLN A 120 19.38 4.88 17.72
CA GLN A 120 18.73 5.96 18.48
C GLN A 120 18.64 7.27 17.68
N TRP A 121 19.64 7.57 16.85
CA TRP A 121 19.66 8.77 16.01
C TRP A 121 18.47 8.77 15.03
N MET A 122 18.35 7.72 14.22
CA MET A 122 17.27 7.60 13.24
C MET A 122 15.88 7.45 13.87
N ALA A 123 15.79 6.79 15.02
CA ALA A 123 14.54 6.75 15.79
C ALA A 123 14.04 8.16 16.16
N ARG A 124 14.95 9.08 16.53
CA ARG A 124 14.63 10.48 16.81
C ARG A 124 14.30 11.26 15.53
N HIS A 125 15.07 11.05 14.47
CA HIS A 125 14.84 11.66 13.16
C HIS A 125 13.42 11.37 12.64
N HIS A 126 13.02 10.09 12.56
CA HIS A 126 11.67 9.75 12.07
C HIS A 126 10.57 10.39 12.92
N LEU A 127 10.75 10.45 14.24
CA LEU A 127 9.78 11.11 15.11
C LEU A 127 9.75 12.63 14.88
N HIS A 128 10.90 13.26 14.65
CA HIS A 128 10.99 14.68 14.30
C HIS A 128 10.22 14.97 13.00
N VAL A 129 10.41 14.17 11.95
CA VAL A 129 9.68 14.28 10.67
C VAL A 129 8.17 14.20 10.89
N VAL A 130 7.71 13.23 11.68
CA VAL A 130 6.29 13.04 11.99
C VAL A 130 5.71 14.24 12.76
N GLN A 131 6.48 14.80 13.70
CA GLN A 131 6.06 15.97 14.48
C GLN A 131 6.02 17.25 13.64
N GLU A 132 7.00 17.46 12.75
CA GLU A 132 7.01 18.61 11.83
C GLU A 132 5.87 18.55 10.81
N ALA A 133 5.59 17.37 10.26
CA ALA A 133 4.44 17.16 9.39
C ALA A 133 3.11 17.40 10.12
N ALA A 134 3.00 16.96 11.38
CA ALA A 134 1.78 17.13 12.19
C ALA A 134 1.41 18.60 12.42
N GLN A 135 2.39 19.49 12.59
CA GLN A 135 2.18 20.94 12.74
C GLN A 135 1.44 21.56 11.55
N ARG A 136 1.48 20.90 10.39
CA ARG A 136 0.88 21.33 9.12
C ARG A 136 -0.23 20.42 8.64
N HIS A 137 -0.71 19.52 9.50
CA HIS A 137 -1.74 18.51 9.18
C HIS A 137 -1.37 17.57 8.03
N ILE A 138 -0.08 17.24 7.90
CA ILE A 138 0.44 16.33 6.89
C ILE A 138 0.64 14.94 7.51
N ALA A 139 0.12 13.91 6.85
CA ALA A 139 0.34 12.52 7.19
C ALA A 139 1.63 11.97 6.55
N VAL A 140 2.34 11.07 7.24
CA VAL A 140 3.62 10.51 6.82
C VAL A 140 3.48 9.02 6.55
N ASN A 141 3.94 8.61 5.37
CA ASN A 141 4.17 7.23 4.97
C ASN A 141 5.67 7.01 4.77
N ALA A 142 6.33 6.30 5.68
CA ALA A 142 7.79 6.17 5.64
C ALA A 142 8.25 4.86 4.99
N HIS A 143 8.99 4.94 3.88
CA HIS A 143 9.80 3.86 3.31
C HIS A 143 11.19 3.86 3.97
N GLU A 144 11.92 2.75 3.88
CA GLU A 144 13.14 2.43 4.68
C GLU A 144 13.07 2.91 6.16
N PRO A 145 11.98 2.62 6.89
CA PRO A 145 11.72 3.23 8.18
C PRO A 145 12.38 2.43 9.32
N ILE A 146 12.46 3.03 10.50
CA ILE A 146 12.43 2.24 11.75
C ILE A 146 11.15 1.39 11.80
N LYS A 147 11.23 0.15 12.32
CA LYS A 147 10.05 -0.75 12.43
C LYS A 147 8.90 -0.11 13.21
N ASP A 148 7.67 -0.50 12.87
CA ASP A 148 6.50 -0.06 13.64
C ASP A 148 6.54 -0.63 15.06
N THR A 149 6.14 0.20 16.02
CA THR A 149 6.04 -0.11 17.45
C THR A 149 4.74 0.42 18.06
N GLY A 150 3.77 0.80 17.22
CA GLY A 150 2.46 1.30 17.63
C GLY A 150 2.39 2.82 17.84
N LEU A 151 3.43 3.58 17.49
CA LEU A 151 3.46 5.03 17.67
C LEU A 151 2.37 5.78 16.91
N ARG A 152 1.75 5.17 15.88
CA ARG A 152 0.53 5.67 15.24
C ARG A 152 -0.64 5.91 16.21
N ARG A 153 -0.64 5.28 17.39
CA ARG A 153 -1.59 5.59 18.46
C ARG A 153 -1.36 6.98 19.06
N THR A 154 -0.10 7.36 19.24
CA THR A 154 0.32 8.64 19.83
C THR A 154 0.36 9.74 18.77
N TYR A 155 0.81 9.40 17.56
CA TYR A 155 0.93 10.29 16.41
C TYR A 155 0.12 9.71 15.23
N PRO A 156 -1.20 9.97 15.17
CA PRO A 156 -2.08 9.38 14.15
C PRO A 156 -1.76 9.78 12.72
N ASN A 157 -0.95 10.83 12.52
CA ASN A 157 -0.47 11.22 11.21
C ASN A 157 0.67 10.32 10.70
N TRP A 158 1.27 9.45 11.52
CA TRP A 158 2.19 8.41 11.04
C TRP A 158 1.40 7.19 10.55
N ILE A 159 0.79 7.34 9.37
CA ILE A 159 -0.33 6.53 8.89
C ILE A 159 0.09 5.12 8.43
N SER A 160 1.25 4.99 7.79
CA SER A 160 1.77 3.73 7.31
C SER A 160 3.29 3.79 7.15
N ARG A 161 3.90 2.67 6.83
CA ARG A 161 5.33 2.56 6.53
C ARG A 161 5.61 1.28 5.74
N GLU A 162 6.72 1.20 5.03
CA GLU A 162 7.10 -0.03 4.32
C GLU A 162 7.84 -1.01 5.27
N GLY A 163 9.17 -0.97 5.34
CA GLY A 163 9.96 -1.71 6.34
C GLY A 163 9.92 -3.23 6.19
N ALA A 164 9.69 -3.71 4.98
CA ALA A 164 9.81 -5.08 4.50
C ALA A 164 9.75 -5.04 2.96
N ARG A 165 10.19 -6.11 2.26
CA ARG A 165 10.07 -6.18 0.80
C ARG A 165 8.62 -5.97 0.35
N GLY A 166 8.34 -4.85 -0.31
CA GLY A 166 7.05 -4.54 -0.92
C GLY A 166 6.89 -5.09 -2.35
N MET A 167 5.89 -4.59 -3.07
CA MET A 167 5.64 -4.94 -4.47
C MET A 167 6.79 -4.52 -5.40
N GLU A 168 7.59 -3.51 -5.05
CA GLU A 168 8.73 -3.08 -5.88
C GLU A 168 9.75 -4.19 -6.14
N TYR A 169 9.98 -5.09 -5.18
CA TYR A 169 10.86 -6.24 -5.37
C TYR A 169 10.32 -7.24 -6.41
N ASN A 170 9.02 -7.21 -6.72
CA ASN A 170 8.47 -7.98 -7.84
C ASN A 170 8.76 -7.32 -9.20
N ALA A 171 9.09 -6.03 -9.21
CA ALA A 171 9.49 -5.34 -10.43
C ALA A 171 10.93 -5.65 -10.85
N TRP A 172 11.87 -5.75 -9.90
CA TRP A 172 13.29 -5.82 -10.21
C TRP A 172 14.12 -6.79 -9.35
N GLY A 173 13.58 -7.32 -8.25
CA GLY A 173 14.27 -8.28 -7.40
C GLY A 173 14.68 -9.54 -8.16
N GLN A 174 15.86 -10.09 -7.83
CA GLN A 174 16.40 -11.32 -8.41
C GLN A 174 16.77 -12.31 -7.29
N PRO A 175 15.83 -13.19 -6.87
CA PRO A 175 14.48 -13.39 -7.40
C PRO A 175 13.44 -12.35 -6.90
N PRO A 176 12.26 -12.25 -7.57
CA PRO A 176 11.09 -11.55 -7.04
C PRO A 176 10.62 -12.16 -5.71
N ASN A 177 9.59 -11.59 -5.09
CA ASN A 177 9.02 -12.17 -3.88
C ASN A 177 8.42 -13.55 -4.23
N PRO A 178 8.68 -14.60 -3.42
CA PRO A 178 8.08 -15.92 -3.64
C PRO A 178 6.57 -15.92 -3.31
N PRO A 179 5.79 -16.90 -3.82
CA PRO A 179 4.36 -17.02 -3.52
C PRO A 179 4.00 -17.05 -2.02
N GLU A 180 4.85 -17.53 -1.13
CA GLU A 180 4.61 -17.52 0.32
C GLU A 180 4.80 -16.14 1.00
N HIS A 181 5.34 -15.14 0.29
CA HIS A 181 5.81 -13.88 0.89
C HIS A 181 4.72 -13.11 1.63
N GLU A 182 3.60 -12.80 0.98
CA GLU A 182 2.54 -12.01 1.62
C GLU A 182 1.85 -12.74 2.76
N VAL A 183 1.79 -14.08 2.72
CA VAL A 183 1.31 -14.88 3.84
C VAL A 183 2.27 -14.72 5.03
N ASN A 184 3.58 -14.85 4.79
CA ASN A 184 4.59 -14.63 5.82
C ASN A 184 4.53 -13.21 6.41
N LEU A 185 4.30 -12.18 5.60
CA LEU A 185 4.14 -10.80 6.07
C LEU A 185 2.99 -10.66 7.08
N VAL A 186 1.86 -11.34 6.87
CA VAL A 186 0.70 -11.29 7.78
C VAL A 186 1.04 -11.77 9.19
N PHE A 187 1.87 -12.81 9.30
CA PHE A 187 2.25 -13.39 10.60
C PHE A 187 3.56 -12.84 11.17
N THR A 188 4.24 -11.93 10.47
CA THR A 188 5.49 -11.33 10.92
C THR A 188 5.42 -9.80 10.89
N ARG A 189 5.70 -9.16 9.75
CA ARG A 189 5.75 -7.70 9.57
C ARG A 189 4.46 -7.00 10.00
N LEU A 190 3.30 -7.57 9.69
CA LEU A 190 2.00 -6.97 10.00
C LEU A 190 1.57 -7.13 11.46
N LEU A 191 2.30 -7.92 12.27
CA LEU A 191 2.13 -7.89 13.72
C LEU A 191 2.57 -6.55 14.32
N ALA A 192 3.51 -5.85 13.66
CA ALA A 192 4.02 -4.56 14.11
C ALA A 192 3.04 -3.40 13.83
N GLY A 193 2.32 -3.44 12.70
CA GLY A 193 1.43 -2.36 12.26
C GLY A 193 1.24 -2.33 10.74
N PRO A 194 0.53 -1.32 10.20
CA PRO A 194 0.20 -1.24 8.79
C PRO A 194 1.45 -1.26 7.89
N MET A 195 1.27 -1.73 6.66
CA MET A 195 2.31 -1.77 5.65
C MET A 195 1.81 -1.17 4.34
N ASP A 196 2.52 -0.17 3.83
CA ASP A 196 2.33 0.30 2.46
C ASP A 196 2.97 -0.70 1.47
N TYR A 197 2.27 -1.80 1.18
CA TYR A 197 2.76 -2.88 0.32
C TYR A 197 2.73 -2.51 -1.18
N THR A 198 1.88 -1.54 -1.54
CA THR A 198 1.54 -1.16 -2.94
C THR A 198 0.96 -2.32 -3.78
N PRO A 199 -0.19 -2.92 -3.37
CA PRO A 199 -0.78 -4.05 -4.07
C PRO A 199 -1.43 -3.68 -5.41
N GLY A 200 -2.02 -4.67 -6.09
CA GLY A 200 -2.94 -4.43 -7.20
C GLY A 200 -2.27 -4.28 -8.57
N ILE A 201 -1.16 -4.96 -8.81
CA ILE A 201 -0.54 -5.04 -10.15
C ILE A 201 -1.36 -6.00 -11.01
N VAL A 202 -2.44 -5.50 -11.61
CA VAL A 202 -3.39 -6.33 -12.40
C VAL A 202 -2.79 -6.84 -13.70
N SER A 203 -1.73 -6.21 -14.22
CA SER A 203 -0.96 -6.69 -15.37
C SER A 203 -0.01 -7.84 -15.05
N LEU A 204 0.25 -8.09 -13.77
CA LEU A 204 1.18 -9.11 -13.25
C LEU A 204 2.60 -9.02 -13.85
N LYS A 205 3.03 -7.79 -14.18
CA LYS A 205 4.32 -7.51 -14.81
C LYS A 205 5.09 -6.46 -14.02
N GLY A 206 6.34 -6.80 -13.78
CA GLY A 206 7.39 -5.93 -13.27
C GLY A 206 8.14 -5.18 -14.37
N ARG A 207 9.28 -4.60 -13.99
CA ARG A 207 10.19 -3.91 -14.92
C ARG A 207 10.64 -4.90 -16.00
N ASN A 208 10.70 -4.43 -17.24
CA ASN A 208 11.09 -5.24 -18.41
C ASN A 208 10.25 -6.52 -18.60
N GLY A 209 9.02 -6.55 -18.08
CA GLY A 209 8.12 -7.70 -18.22
C GLY A 209 8.43 -8.87 -17.28
N GLN A 210 9.20 -8.66 -16.20
CA GLN A 210 9.40 -9.65 -15.14
C GLN A 210 8.03 -10.16 -14.64
N ALA A 211 7.80 -11.47 -14.70
CA ALA A 211 6.55 -12.04 -14.21
C ALA A 211 6.47 -11.92 -12.69
N ILE A 212 5.32 -11.49 -12.18
CA ILE A 212 5.05 -11.44 -10.74
C ILE A 212 4.45 -12.79 -10.32
N PRO A 213 5.01 -13.50 -9.30
CA PRO A 213 4.48 -14.77 -8.81
C PRO A 213 3.13 -14.65 -8.09
N SER A 214 2.05 -14.36 -8.83
CA SER A 214 0.70 -14.12 -8.30
C SER A 214 -0.36 -14.41 -9.36
N THR A 215 -1.58 -14.72 -8.93
CA THR A 215 -2.76 -14.63 -9.81
C THR A 215 -3.38 -13.22 -9.75
N LEU A 216 -4.28 -12.92 -10.70
CA LEU A 216 -5.05 -11.68 -10.71
C LEU A 216 -5.96 -11.57 -9.47
N ALA A 217 -6.62 -12.65 -9.07
CA ALA A 217 -7.52 -12.63 -7.90
C ALA A 217 -6.75 -12.40 -6.59
N ARG A 218 -5.53 -12.94 -6.47
CA ARG A 218 -4.65 -12.65 -5.34
C ARG A 218 -4.37 -11.16 -5.19
N GLN A 219 -4.06 -10.45 -6.29
CA GLN A 219 -3.79 -9.01 -6.25
C GLN A 219 -4.96 -8.20 -5.67
N LEU A 220 -6.20 -8.67 -5.85
CA LEU A 220 -7.38 -8.08 -5.23
C LEU A 220 -7.48 -8.43 -3.75
N ALA A 221 -7.22 -9.69 -3.38
CA ALA A 221 -7.29 -10.16 -2.00
C ALA A 221 -6.30 -9.45 -1.08
N LEU A 222 -5.15 -8.98 -1.61
CA LEU A 222 -4.14 -8.24 -0.85
C LEU A 222 -4.67 -6.96 -0.19
N TYR A 223 -5.65 -6.27 -0.78
CA TYR A 223 -6.25 -5.06 -0.20
C TYR A 223 -6.93 -5.32 1.15
N VAL A 224 -7.38 -6.57 1.38
CA VAL A 224 -8.00 -6.99 2.65
C VAL A 224 -7.00 -7.76 3.51
N ALA A 225 -6.14 -8.59 2.93
CA ALA A 225 -5.17 -9.38 3.69
C ALA A 225 -4.10 -8.48 4.34
N LEU A 226 -3.56 -7.51 3.60
CA LEU A 226 -2.48 -6.63 4.07
C LEU A 226 -3.08 -5.30 4.51
N TYR A 227 -3.16 -5.07 5.82
CA TYR A 227 -3.76 -3.84 6.35
C TYR A 227 -2.86 -2.62 6.13
N SER A 228 -3.44 -1.56 5.56
CA SER A 228 -2.93 -0.20 5.60
C SER A 228 -4.09 0.80 5.47
N PRO A 229 -4.09 1.92 6.20
CA PRO A 229 -5.13 2.95 6.08
C PRO A 229 -5.01 3.77 4.79
N ILE A 230 -3.92 3.61 4.05
CA ILE A 230 -3.76 4.03 2.66
C ILE A 230 -3.39 2.81 1.82
N GLN A 231 -4.05 2.62 0.69
CA GLN A 231 -3.73 1.55 -0.24
C GLN A 231 -3.48 2.16 -1.61
N MET A 232 -2.36 1.80 -2.22
CA MET A 232 -2.05 2.18 -3.59
C MET A 232 -2.67 1.18 -4.56
N ALA A 233 -3.25 1.70 -5.64
CA ALA A 233 -3.43 0.96 -6.88
C ALA A 233 -2.17 1.17 -7.73
N ALA A 234 -1.20 0.27 -7.60
CA ALA A 234 0.18 0.49 -8.01
C ALA A 234 0.46 0.33 -9.51
N ASP A 235 -0.48 -0.24 -10.28
CA ASP A 235 -0.29 -0.46 -11.71
C ASP A 235 -0.55 0.81 -12.54
N LEU A 236 -0.22 0.75 -13.83
CA LEU A 236 -0.54 1.82 -14.76
C LEU A 236 -2.06 1.89 -15.01
N PRO A 237 -2.64 3.11 -15.13
CA PRO A 237 -4.07 3.32 -15.41
C PRO A 237 -4.63 2.47 -16.55
N GLU A 238 -3.87 2.34 -17.65
CA GLU A 238 -4.24 1.54 -18.82
C GLU A 238 -4.47 0.06 -18.50
N HIS A 239 -3.72 -0.53 -17.56
CA HIS A 239 -3.88 -1.93 -17.17
C HIS A 239 -5.17 -2.14 -16.37
N TYR A 240 -5.52 -1.20 -15.48
CA TYR A 240 -6.83 -1.21 -14.81
C TYR A 240 -7.99 -1.13 -15.80
N LEU A 241 -7.84 -0.32 -16.86
CA LEU A 241 -8.84 -0.22 -17.91
C LEU A 241 -8.94 -1.48 -18.79
N GLN A 242 -7.86 -2.26 -18.91
CA GLN A 242 -7.88 -3.57 -19.58
C GLN A 242 -8.52 -4.66 -18.70
N HIS A 243 -8.40 -4.54 -17.38
CA HIS A 243 -8.91 -5.49 -16.39
C HIS A 243 -10.11 -4.95 -15.61
N ARG A 244 -11.09 -4.35 -16.30
CA ARG A 244 -12.23 -3.64 -15.66
C ARG A 244 -12.96 -4.46 -14.61
N GLU A 245 -13.21 -5.74 -14.87
CA GLU A 245 -13.96 -6.58 -13.93
C GLU A 245 -13.20 -6.79 -12.61
N ALA A 246 -11.88 -6.95 -12.65
CA ALA A 246 -11.04 -7.01 -11.45
C ALA A 246 -10.93 -5.64 -10.77
N PHE A 247 -10.79 -4.58 -11.56
CA PHE A 247 -10.63 -3.21 -11.05
C PHE A 247 -11.81 -2.73 -10.20
N ARG A 248 -13.04 -3.19 -10.47
CA ARG A 248 -14.21 -2.84 -9.65
C ARG A 248 -14.01 -3.14 -8.17
N PHE A 249 -13.33 -4.24 -7.83
CA PHE A 249 -13.05 -4.55 -6.42
C PHE A 249 -12.16 -3.48 -5.77
N ILE A 250 -11.17 -2.98 -6.52
CA ILE A 250 -10.25 -1.93 -6.05
C ILE A 250 -11.00 -0.59 -5.90
N GLU A 251 -11.94 -0.29 -6.79
CA GLU A 251 -12.82 0.89 -6.67
C GLU A 251 -13.74 0.80 -5.43
N ASP A 252 -14.13 -0.42 -5.04
CA ASP A 252 -15.11 -0.67 -3.98
C ASP A 252 -14.50 -0.90 -2.59
N VAL A 253 -13.26 -1.37 -2.49
CA VAL A 253 -12.66 -1.84 -1.23
C VAL A 253 -12.37 -0.68 -0.28
N ALA A 254 -12.83 -0.82 0.97
CA ALA A 254 -12.52 0.13 2.04
C ALA A 254 -11.06 -0.01 2.52
N VAL A 255 -10.57 0.98 3.25
CA VAL A 255 -9.23 0.97 3.87
C VAL A 255 -9.25 1.27 5.38
N ASP A 256 -10.39 1.71 5.91
CA ASP A 256 -10.62 1.89 7.35
C ASP A 256 -11.71 0.93 7.84
N TRP A 257 -11.47 0.27 8.97
CA TRP A 257 -12.21 -0.92 9.37
C TRP A 257 -12.73 -0.78 10.81
N ASP A 258 -14.04 -1.00 11.00
CA ASP A 258 -14.67 -1.10 12.33
C ASP A 258 -14.25 -2.40 13.04
N GLN A 259 -14.18 -3.50 12.27
CA GLN A 259 -13.79 -4.81 12.79
C GLN A 259 -12.85 -5.51 11.81
N THR A 260 -11.93 -6.31 12.36
CA THR A 260 -11.07 -7.23 11.61
C THR A 260 -11.10 -8.57 12.31
N ARG A 261 -11.20 -9.66 11.53
CA ARG A 261 -11.17 -11.05 12.01
C ARG A 261 -10.27 -11.87 11.09
N ALA A 262 -9.15 -12.36 11.62
CA ALA A 262 -8.42 -13.45 10.97
C ALA A 262 -9.22 -14.75 11.23
N LEU A 263 -9.78 -15.33 10.16
CA LEU A 263 -10.72 -16.45 10.25
C LEU A 263 -10.00 -17.79 10.34
N ASN A 264 -8.91 -17.92 9.57
CA ASN A 264 -8.01 -19.06 9.57
C ASN A 264 -6.68 -18.64 8.92
N GLY A 265 -5.66 -19.47 9.10
CA GLY A 265 -4.39 -19.31 8.44
C GLY A 265 -3.30 -20.15 9.08
N GLU A 266 -2.19 -20.26 8.37
CA GLU A 266 -1.00 -21.00 8.74
C GLU A 266 0.22 -20.21 8.22
N VAL A 267 1.24 -20.05 9.06
CA VAL A 267 2.43 -19.24 8.74
C VAL A 267 3.12 -19.85 7.53
N GLY A 268 3.45 -19.02 6.54
CA GLY A 268 4.05 -19.47 5.27
C GLY A 268 3.03 -19.96 4.24
N ASP A 269 1.86 -20.43 4.69
CA ASP A 269 0.98 -21.27 3.88
C ASP A 269 -0.28 -20.54 3.35
N TYR A 270 -1.13 -20.00 4.22
CA TYR A 270 -2.32 -19.24 3.81
C TYR A 270 -2.88 -18.37 4.92
N VAL A 271 -3.75 -17.43 4.57
CA VAL A 271 -4.56 -16.69 5.54
C VAL A 271 -5.86 -16.19 4.93
N THR A 272 -6.94 -16.21 5.72
CA THR A 272 -8.21 -15.57 5.37
C THR A 272 -8.58 -14.52 6.40
N ILE A 273 -8.77 -13.28 5.96
CA ILE A 273 -9.16 -12.16 6.82
C ILE A 273 -10.49 -11.58 6.35
N ALA A 274 -11.43 -11.40 7.28
CA ALA A 274 -12.65 -10.63 7.06
C ALA A 274 -12.60 -9.30 7.81
N ARG A 275 -13.05 -8.22 7.18
CA ARG A 275 -13.08 -6.88 7.75
C ARG A 275 -14.41 -6.20 7.47
N LYS A 276 -14.91 -5.47 8.46
CA LYS A 276 -16.11 -4.66 8.32
C LYS A 276 -15.70 -3.23 8.07
N ASP A 277 -16.18 -2.64 6.97
CA ASP A 277 -15.94 -1.23 6.68
C ASP A 277 -16.43 -0.37 7.85
N ARG A 278 -15.64 0.64 8.21
CA ARG A 278 -15.97 1.59 9.26
C ARG A 278 -17.14 2.50 8.92
N HIS A 279 -17.34 2.77 7.63
CA HIS A 279 -18.29 3.77 7.17
C HIS A 279 -19.56 3.17 6.54
N SER A 280 -19.67 1.85 6.52
CA SER A 280 -20.84 1.15 6.00
C SER A 280 -21.14 -0.13 6.77
N ARG A 281 -22.10 -0.91 6.26
CA ARG A 281 -22.42 -2.26 6.77
C ARG A 281 -21.78 -3.35 5.92
N ASP A 282 -20.95 -2.98 4.95
CA ASP A 282 -20.28 -3.91 4.07
C ASP A 282 -19.18 -4.65 4.82
N TRP A 283 -19.05 -5.93 4.50
CA TRP A 283 -17.90 -6.73 4.88
C TRP A 283 -17.04 -7.00 3.66
N PHE A 284 -15.75 -7.18 3.88
CA PHE A 284 -14.78 -7.57 2.87
C PHE A 284 -14.01 -8.77 3.37
N LEU A 285 -13.67 -9.69 2.49
CA LEU A 285 -12.83 -10.85 2.79
C LEU A 285 -11.73 -10.94 1.75
N GLY A 286 -10.49 -11.15 2.21
CA GLY A 286 -9.35 -11.51 1.38
C GLY A 286 -8.75 -12.81 1.90
N SER A 287 -8.57 -13.76 0.99
CA SER A 287 -7.90 -15.03 1.25
C SER A 287 -6.75 -15.18 0.27
N ILE A 288 -5.57 -15.53 0.76
CA ILE A 288 -4.35 -15.73 -0.04
C ILE A 288 -3.64 -17.01 0.41
N THR A 289 -2.92 -17.65 -0.51
CA THR A 289 -2.15 -18.89 -0.27
C THR A 289 -0.71 -18.75 -0.76
N ASP A 290 0.14 -19.71 -0.45
CA ASP A 290 1.50 -19.91 -0.93
C ASP A 290 1.53 -20.52 -2.35
N GLU A 291 2.62 -21.19 -2.73
CA GLU A 291 2.74 -21.92 -3.99
C GLU A 291 1.83 -23.16 -4.08
N HIS A 292 1.13 -23.53 -3.01
CA HIS A 292 0.24 -24.67 -2.99
C HIS A 292 -1.23 -24.21 -3.04
N GLY A 293 -1.99 -24.77 -3.99
CA GLY A 293 -3.43 -24.49 -4.09
C GLY A 293 -4.20 -25.10 -2.93
N ARG A 294 -5.29 -24.43 -2.51
CA ARG A 294 -6.06 -24.80 -1.30
C ARG A 294 -7.57 -24.70 -1.50
N LEU A 295 -8.29 -25.56 -0.79
CA LEU A 295 -9.73 -25.49 -0.60
C LEU A 295 -10.02 -25.23 0.87
N LEU A 296 -10.64 -24.10 1.18
CA LEU A 296 -10.90 -23.65 2.54
C LEU A 296 -12.40 -23.53 2.79
N GLN A 297 -12.90 -24.19 3.84
CA GLN A 297 -14.28 -23.99 4.28
C GLN A 297 -14.34 -22.85 5.28
N VAL A 298 -15.00 -21.75 4.92
CA VAL A 298 -15.07 -20.52 5.71
C VAL A 298 -16.50 -20.25 6.15
N PRO A 299 -16.83 -20.47 7.44
CA PRO A 299 -18.12 -20.09 7.99
C PRO A 299 -18.29 -18.57 7.98
N LEU A 300 -19.46 -18.09 7.56
CA LEU A 300 -19.77 -16.66 7.46
C LEU A 300 -20.38 -16.08 8.74
N GLY A 301 -20.14 -16.71 9.89
CA GLY A 301 -20.67 -16.27 11.20
C GLY A 301 -20.18 -14.90 11.67
N PHE A 302 -19.30 -14.24 10.92
CA PHE A 302 -18.93 -12.85 11.14
C PHE A 302 -19.95 -11.85 10.59
N LEU A 303 -20.78 -12.24 9.63
CA LEU A 303 -21.87 -11.44 9.11
C LEU A 303 -22.97 -11.24 10.17
N GLU A 304 -23.78 -10.19 10.00
CA GLU A 304 -24.84 -9.86 10.96
C GLU A 304 -25.95 -10.94 10.95
N PRO A 305 -26.31 -11.50 12.12
CA PRO A 305 -27.40 -12.49 12.20
C PRO A 305 -28.73 -11.97 11.69
N GLY A 306 -29.42 -12.78 10.88
CA GLY A 306 -30.72 -12.42 10.30
C GLY A 306 -30.66 -11.48 9.09
N VAL A 307 -29.47 -11.03 8.68
CA VAL A 307 -29.26 -10.21 7.49
C VAL A 307 -28.79 -11.08 6.33
N ARG A 308 -29.37 -10.84 5.14
CA ARG A 308 -28.87 -11.42 3.89
C ARG A 308 -27.90 -10.44 3.22
N TYR A 309 -26.89 -10.98 2.59
CA TYR A 309 -25.87 -10.23 1.86
C TYR A 309 -25.78 -10.75 0.43
N THR A 310 -25.51 -9.85 -0.52
CA THR A 310 -24.94 -10.21 -1.81
C THR A 310 -23.43 -10.29 -1.65
N ALA A 311 -22.88 -11.49 -1.72
CA ALA A 311 -21.45 -11.73 -1.82
C ALA A 311 -21.03 -11.54 -3.29
N GLN A 312 -20.30 -10.46 -3.58
CA GLN A 312 -19.63 -10.22 -4.84
C GLN A 312 -18.24 -10.84 -4.77
N ILE A 313 -18.05 -11.96 -5.47
CA ILE A 313 -16.90 -12.85 -5.35
C ILE A 313 -15.98 -12.64 -6.56
N TYR A 314 -14.70 -12.43 -6.28
CA TYR A 314 -13.60 -12.25 -7.23
C TYR A 314 -12.58 -13.34 -6.92
N ARG A 315 -12.57 -14.42 -7.70
CA ARG A 315 -11.80 -15.62 -7.38
C ARG A 315 -10.95 -16.09 -8.55
N ASP A 316 -9.97 -16.91 -8.23
CA ASP A 316 -9.26 -17.72 -9.20
C ASP A 316 -10.25 -18.61 -9.99
N GLY A 317 -10.00 -18.72 -11.30
CA GLY A 317 -10.65 -19.70 -12.16
C GLY A 317 -10.26 -21.13 -11.78
N ASP A 318 -11.06 -22.10 -12.21
CA ASP A 318 -10.91 -23.49 -11.75
C ASP A 318 -9.56 -24.13 -12.15
N ASP A 319 -8.92 -23.61 -13.20
CA ASP A 319 -7.60 -24.02 -13.70
C ASP A 319 -6.52 -22.93 -13.53
N ALA A 320 -6.76 -21.93 -12.69
CA ALA A 320 -5.79 -20.88 -12.43
C ALA A 320 -4.52 -21.40 -11.76
N ASP A 321 -3.42 -20.74 -12.07
CA ASP A 321 -2.07 -21.08 -11.60
C ASP A 321 -1.17 -19.87 -11.83
N TYR A 322 -0.40 -19.44 -10.83
CA TYR A 322 0.39 -18.23 -10.90
C TYR A 322 1.48 -18.24 -12.00
N VAL A 323 1.89 -19.43 -12.47
CA VAL A 323 2.91 -19.58 -13.52
C VAL A 323 2.26 -19.62 -14.90
N SER A 324 1.31 -20.53 -15.10
CA SER A 324 0.81 -20.89 -16.42
C SER A 324 -0.49 -20.18 -16.81
N LYS A 325 -1.36 -19.87 -15.84
CA LYS A 325 -2.69 -19.28 -16.07
C LYS A 325 -3.04 -18.23 -15.01
N PRO A 326 -2.21 -17.21 -14.80
CA PRO A 326 -2.40 -16.29 -13.68
C PRO A 326 -3.60 -15.34 -13.85
N PHE A 327 -4.14 -15.26 -15.06
CA PHE A 327 -5.33 -14.47 -15.41
C PHE A 327 -6.64 -15.28 -15.48
N ALA A 328 -6.60 -16.59 -15.22
CA ALA A 328 -7.83 -17.37 -15.11
C ALA A 328 -8.60 -16.88 -13.88
N PHE A 329 -9.71 -16.18 -14.12
CA PHE A 329 -10.38 -15.33 -13.14
C PHE A 329 -11.90 -15.43 -13.33
N VAL A 330 -12.63 -15.49 -12.22
CA VAL A 330 -14.10 -15.53 -12.20
C VAL A 330 -14.62 -14.45 -11.26
N ARG A 331 -15.60 -13.70 -11.76
CA ARG A 331 -16.44 -12.82 -10.95
C ARG A 331 -17.86 -13.36 -10.92
N GLU A 332 -18.42 -13.52 -9.73
CA GLU A 332 -19.78 -14.03 -9.54
C GLU A 332 -20.46 -13.39 -8.33
N GLU A 333 -21.79 -13.51 -8.25
CA GLU A 333 -22.56 -13.03 -7.11
C GLU A 333 -23.34 -14.19 -6.48
N ARG A 334 -23.40 -14.21 -5.15
CA ARG A 334 -24.16 -15.20 -4.40
C ARG A 334 -24.88 -14.58 -3.22
N LEU A 335 -26.13 -14.97 -3.00
CA LEU A 335 -26.85 -14.62 -1.78
C LEU A 335 -26.36 -15.50 -0.62
N VAL A 336 -25.96 -14.87 0.47
CA VAL A 336 -25.45 -15.52 1.68
C VAL A 336 -26.00 -14.85 2.95
N SER A 337 -25.77 -15.50 4.08
CA SER A 337 -26.15 -15.09 5.42
C SER A 337 -25.11 -15.58 6.43
N SER A 338 -25.26 -15.17 7.69
CA SER A 338 -24.35 -15.59 8.77
C SER A 338 -24.37 -17.10 9.07
N SER A 339 -25.38 -17.84 8.59
CA SER A 339 -25.48 -19.30 8.77
C SER A 339 -24.82 -20.11 7.65
N ASP A 340 -24.35 -19.45 6.59
CA ASP A 340 -23.73 -20.12 5.45
C ASP A 340 -22.23 -20.38 5.68
N THR A 341 -21.70 -21.35 4.93
CA THR A 341 -20.27 -21.60 4.78
C THR A 341 -19.91 -21.46 3.30
N LEU A 342 -18.84 -20.75 3.00
CA LEU A 342 -18.27 -20.68 1.64
C LEU A 342 -17.04 -21.56 1.53
N GLU A 343 -16.98 -22.34 0.45
CA GLU A 343 -15.73 -22.94 0.00
C GLU A 343 -14.96 -21.88 -0.79
N LEU A 344 -13.76 -21.53 -0.32
CA LEU A 344 -12.82 -20.70 -1.06
C LEU A 344 -11.86 -21.62 -1.80
N ARG A 345 -11.67 -21.36 -3.10
CA ARG A 345 -10.72 -22.09 -3.95
C ARG A 345 -9.60 -21.15 -4.32
N LEU A 346 -8.41 -21.43 -3.79
CA LEU A 346 -7.21 -20.66 -4.04
C LEU A 346 -6.31 -21.48 -4.97
N ALA A 347 -5.96 -20.93 -6.11
CA ALA A 347 -4.95 -21.53 -6.98
C ALA A 347 -3.56 -21.52 -6.31
N PRO A 348 -2.60 -22.33 -6.77
CA PRO A 348 -1.18 -22.09 -6.49
C PRO A 348 -0.81 -20.61 -6.72
N GLY A 349 -0.20 -19.97 -5.73
CA GLY A 349 0.14 -18.54 -5.75
C GLY A 349 -1.08 -17.62 -5.86
N GLY A 350 -2.28 -18.12 -5.51
CA GLY A 350 -3.56 -17.51 -5.78
C GLY A 350 -4.24 -16.85 -4.59
N GLY A 351 -5.51 -16.50 -4.78
CA GLY A 351 -6.30 -15.78 -3.80
C GLY A 351 -7.76 -15.57 -4.21
N GLN A 352 -8.55 -15.06 -3.26
CA GLN A 352 -9.95 -14.75 -3.45
C GLN A 352 -10.34 -13.52 -2.63
N ALA A 353 -11.02 -12.57 -3.28
CA ALA A 353 -11.53 -11.35 -2.69
C ALA A 353 -13.06 -11.34 -2.76
N ILE A 354 -13.73 -10.90 -1.69
CA ILE A 354 -15.19 -10.86 -1.62
C ILE A 354 -15.63 -9.55 -0.96
N ARG A 355 -16.62 -8.88 -1.56
CA ARG A 355 -17.40 -7.83 -0.90
C ARG A 355 -18.79 -8.39 -0.56
N PHE A 356 -19.22 -8.22 0.68
CA PHE A 356 -20.54 -8.60 1.16
C PHE A 356 -21.37 -7.35 1.38
N VAL A 357 -22.31 -7.10 0.47
CA VAL A 357 -23.23 -5.94 0.54
C VAL A 357 -24.53 -6.39 1.21
N PRO A 358 -24.95 -5.81 2.34
CA PRO A 358 -26.19 -6.19 2.99
C PRO A 358 -27.38 -5.82 2.13
N LEU A 359 -28.34 -6.72 2.02
CA LEU A 359 -29.63 -6.41 1.43
C LEU A 359 -30.41 -5.56 2.44
N GLU A 360 -30.96 -4.44 1.99
CA GLU A 360 -31.93 -3.70 2.81
C GLU A 360 -33.11 -4.62 3.15
N ALA A 361 -33.54 -4.60 4.42
CA ALA A 361 -34.76 -5.27 4.80
C ALA A 361 -35.91 -4.65 4.00
N LYS A 362 -36.67 -5.48 3.26
CA LYS A 362 -37.97 -5.03 2.74
C LYS A 362 -38.80 -4.58 3.95
N ARG A 363 -39.01 -3.27 4.07
CA ARG A 363 -39.87 -2.67 5.10
C ARG A 363 -41.31 -3.14 4.98
#